data_AF-F0ZX03-F1
#
_entry.id   AF-F0ZX03-F1
#
_cell.length_a   1.000
_cell.length_b   1.000
_cell.length_c   1.000
_cell.angle_alpha   90.00
_cell.angle_beta   90.00
_cell.angle_gamma   90.00
#
_symmetry.space_group_name_H-M   'P 1'
#
loop_
_entity.id
_entity.type
_entity.pdbx_description
1 polymer ?
#
loop_
_entity_poly.entity_id
_entity_poly.type
_entity_poly.pdbx_seq_one_letter_code
_entity_poly.pdbx_strand_id
1 'polypeptide(L)'
;MSLESFNGGYMLTIEVFDYDSVGSHDFIGIVHLNADQVLRGQKEFPIINPKKTKKSGYNNSAGGREISLMVAIDCTGSNGVASYVHSLHYNTPTQPSQYARSIMSVGSVLAP
;
A
#
# COMPACT_ATOMS: atom_id res chain seq x y z
N MET A 1 -5.31 -14.51 -16.36
CA MET A 1 -4.20 -13.54 -16.19
C MET A 1 -3.50 -13.91 -14.89
N SER A 2 -2.27 -14.43 -14.95
CA SER A 2 -1.55 -14.89 -13.75
C SER A 2 -1.09 -13.70 -12.92
N LEU A 3 -1.12 -13.84 -11.59
CA LEU A 3 -0.71 -12.82 -10.61
C LEU A 3 0.70 -12.27 -10.90
N GLU A 4 1.55 -13.10 -11.50
CA GLU A 4 2.91 -12.78 -11.94
C GLU A 4 2.99 -11.65 -12.97
N SER A 5 1.96 -11.50 -13.82
CA SER A 5 1.92 -10.47 -14.86
C SER A 5 1.52 -9.08 -14.34
N PHE A 6 0.97 -8.98 -13.12
CA PHE A 6 0.52 -7.72 -12.54
C PHE A 6 1.61 -6.98 -11.76
N ASN A 7 2.69 -7.69 -11.36
CA ASN A 7 3.57 -7.21 -10.29
C ASN A 7 5.01 -6.89 -10.71
N GLY A 8 5.43 -7.25 -11.93
CA GLY A 8 6.69 -6.81 -12.56
C GLY A 8 8.00 -6.97 -11.77
N GLY A 9 8.01 -7.66 -10.63
CA GLY A 9 9.15 -7.70 -9.72
C GLY A 9 9.43 -6.40 -8.96
N TYR A 10 8.49 -5.45 -8.93
CA TYR A 10 8.70 -4.17 -8.25
C TYR A 10 8.60 -4.34 -6.72
N MET A 11 9.68 -3.97 -6.03
CA MET A 11 9.72 -3.93 -4.56
C MET A 11 9.14 -2.59 -4.08
N LEU A 12 8.09 -2.65 -3.26
CA LEU A 12 7.66 -1.51 -2.46
C LEU A 12 8.68 -1.29 -1.33
N THR A 13 9.06 -0.03 -1.15
CA THR A 13 9.86 0.39 0.00
C THR A 13 8.99 1.22 0.91
N ILE A 14 8.86 0.81 2.17
CA ILE A 14 8.15 1.54 3.20
C ILE A 14 9.16 2.04 4.21
N GLU A 15 9.28 3.35 4.32
CA GLU A 15 10.06 4.04 5.33
C GLU A 15 9.13 4.53 6.43
N VAL A 16 9.48 4.26 7.68
CA VAL A 16 8.67 4.61 8.85
C VAL A 16 9.44 5.61 9.69
N PHE A 17 8.76 6.71 10.04
CA PHE A 17 9.28 7.79 10.85
C PHE A 17 8.37 8.01 12.07
N ASP A 18 8.95 8.42 13.18
CA ASP A 18 8.23 8.93 14.34
C ASP A 18 7.77 10.36 14.04
N TYR A 19 6.49 10.63 14.21
CA TYR A 19 5.94 11.94 13.87
C TYR A 19 6.14 12.90 15.05
N ASP A 20 6.75 14.04 14.74
CA ASP A 20 7.03 15.10 15.69
C ASP A 20 6.33 16.37 15.23
N SER A 21 5.50 16.94 16.11
CA SER A 21 4.78 18.19 15.83
C SER A 21 5.71 19.43 15.82
N VAL A 22 6.92 19.29 16.38
CA VAL A 22 7.95 20.33 16.44
C VAL A 22 9.31 19.69 16.20
N GLY A 23 9.90 19.89 15.02
CA GLY A 23 11.23 19.38 14.68
C GLY A 23 11.24 18.46 13.45
N SER A 24 12.33 17.71 13.28
CA SER A 24 12.50 16.72 12.22
C SER A 24 12.09 15.33 12.71
N HIS A 25 11.26 14.63 11.92
CA HIS A 25 10.80 13.28 12.22
C HIS A 25 11.95 12.27 12.39
N ASP A 26 11.89 11.47 13.45
CA ASP A 26 12.91 10.48 13.75
C ASP A 26 12.72 9.19 12.93
N PHE A 27 13.75 8.77 12.18
CA PHE A 27 13.66 7.55 11.38
C PHE A 27 13.60 6.29 12.27
N ILE A 28 12.49 5.55 12.18
CA ILE A 28 12.25 4.31 12.92
C ILE A 28 12.86 3.13 12.17
N GLY A 29 12.67 3.04 10.85
CA GLY A 29 13.24 1.98 10.04
C GLY A 29 12.62 1.86 8.65
N ILE A 30 13.10 0.87 7.92
CA ILE A 30 12.70 0.58 6.54
C ILE A 30 12.30 -0.89 6.42
N VAL A 31 11.34 -1.15 5.53
CA VAL A 31 10.99 -2.49 5.10
C VAL A 31 10.82 -2.49 3.58
N HIS A 32 11.29 -3.57 2.95
CA HIS A 32 11.07 -3.81 1.53
C HIS A 32 10.10 -4.96 1.37
N LEU A 33 9.04 -4.73 0.60
CA LEU A 33 7.93 -5.65 0.38
C LEU A 33 7.81 -5.94 -1.10
N ASN A 34 7.54 -7.20 -1.43
CA ASN A 34 6.96 -7.53 -2.73
C ASN A 34 5.45 -7.63 -2.56
N ALA A 35 4.65 -7.10 -3.50
CA ALA A 35 3.20 -7.24 -3.43
C ALA A 35 2.76 -8.73 -3.38
N ASP A 36 3.57 -9.67 -3.88
CA ASP A 36 3.35 -11.10 -3.76
C ASP A 36 3.38 -11.60 -2.30
N GLN A 37 4.26 -11.06 -1.45
CA GLN A 37 4.31 -11.41 -0.01
C GLN A 37 3.03 -10.96 0.69
N VAL A 38 2.57 -9.76 0.35
CA VAL A 38 1.35 -9.16 0.88
C VAL A 38 0.12 -9.94 0.39
N LEU A 39 0.05 -10.26 -0.90
CA LEU A 39 -1.05 -11.02 -1.52
C LEU A 39 -1.10 -12.48 -1.04
N ARG A 40 0.03 -13.07 -0.62
CA ARG A 40 0.09 -14.39 0.02
C ARG A 40 -0.34 -14.38 1.49
N GLY A 41 -0.77 -13.23 2.01
CA GLY A 41 -1.29 -13.11 3.37
C GLY A 41 -0.22 -12.95 4.43
N GLN A 42 1.01 -12.54 4.08
CA GLN A 42 1.98 -12.12 5.09
C GLN A 42 1.50 -10.80 5.70
N LYS A 43 1.11 -10.86 6.98
CA LYS A 43 0.56 -9.71 7.72
C LYS A 43 1.61 -8.95 8.53
N GLU A 44 2.77 -9.55 8.77
CA GLU A 44 3.83 -8.98 9.61
C GLU A 44 5.14 -8.86 8.84
N PHE A 45 5.75 -7.68 8.91
CA PHE A 45 7.03 -7.42 8.28
C PHE A 45 7.97 -6.69 9.25
N PRO A 46 9.23 -7.16 9.39
CA PRO A 46 10.19 -6.52 10.25
C PRO A 46 10.61 -5.18 9.67
N ILE A 47 10.37 -4.11 10.42
CA ILE A 47 10.90 -2.77 10.11
C ILE A 47 12.26 -2.65 10.78
N ILE A 48 13.30 -2.46 9.97
CA ILE A 48 14.70 -2.48 10.43
C ILE A 48 15.27 -1.08 10.33
N ASN A 49 15.92 -0.62 11.40
CA ASN A 49 16.72 0.60 11.33
C ASN A 49 18.18 0.25 10.97
N PRO A 50 18.64 0.39 9.72
CA PRO A 50 20.01 0.09 9.34
C PRO A 50 21.04 0.81 10.21
N LYS A 51 20.75 2.03 10.69
CA LYS A 51 21.64 2.83 11.52
C LYS A 51 21.72 2.36 12.99
N LYS A 52 20.76 1.57 13.47
CA LYS A 52 20.73 1.06 14.87
C LYS A 52 21.06 -0.43 14.99
N THR A 53 21.29 -1.14 13.88
CA THR A 53 21.63 -2.59 13.83
C THR A 53 22.85 -3.01 14.66
N LYS A 54 23.77 -2.08 14.97
CA LYS A 54 25.00 -2.34 15.75
C LYS A 54 24.89 -1.95 17.23
N LYS A 55 23.73 -1.46 17.70
CA LYS A 55 23.53 -1.11 19.12
C LYS A 55 23.03 -2.32 19.91
N SER A 56 23.83 -2.78 20.87
CA SER A 56 23.42 -3.80 21.85
C SER A 56 22.18 -3.34 22.63
N GLY A 57 21.14 -4.17 22.69
CA GLY A 57 19.88 -3.90 23.41
C GLY A 57 18.76 -3.27 22.58
N TYR A 58 18.93 -3.07 21.27
CA TYR A 58 17.84 -2.57 20.41
C TYR A 58 16.80 -3.67 20.16
N ASN A 59 15.64 -3.56 20.81
CA ASN A 59 14.52 -4.48 20.61
C ASN A 59 13.67 -3.96 19.43
N ASN A 60 13.54 -4.76 18.36
CA ASN A 60 12.76 -4.42 17.16
C ASN A 60 11.23 -4.52 17.38
N SER A 61 10.76 -4.37 18.63
CA SER A 61 9.35 -4.52 19.01
C SER A 61 8.52 -3.43 18.34
N ALA A 62 7.92 -3.81 17.21
CA ALA A 62 7.00 -2.98 16.45
C ALA A 62 5.65 -2.89 17.17
N GLY A 63 5.55 -2.02 18.17
CA GLY A 63 4.26 -1.66 18.78
C GLY A 63 3.35 -0.92 17.79
N GLY A 64 2.06 -1.27 17.82
CA GLY A 64 0.91 -0.67 17.12
C GLY A 64 1.23 0.34 16.01
N ARG A 65 1.36 -0.14 14.78
CA ARG A 65 1.60 0.71 13.61
C ARG A 65 0.39 0.61 12.69
N GLU A 66 -0.15 1.77 12.35
CA GLU A 66 -1.28 1.92 11.44
C GLU A 66 -0.76 2.13 10.01
N ILE A 67 -1.37 1.47 9.03
CA ILE A 67 -1.12 1.71 7.61
C ILE A 67 -2.34 2.48 7.08
N SER A 68 -2.14 3.76 6.74
CA SER A 68 -3.18 4.58 6.13
C SER A 68 -3.15 4.46 4.61
N LEU A 69 -4.29 4.11 4.00
CA LEU A 69 -4.47 4.09 2.55
C LEU A 69 -4.94 5.46 2.06
N MET A 70 -4.22 6.06 1.11
CA MET A 70 -4.68 7.22 0.35
C MET A 70 -4.91 6.81 -1.10
N VAL A 71 -6.06 7.19 -1.65
CA VAL A 71 -6.44 6.91 -3.04
C VAL A 71 -6.67 8.23 -3.76
N ALA A 72 -6.01 8.40 -4.91
CA ALA A 72 -6.30 9.47 -5.86
C ALA A 72 -6.85 8.85 -7.15
N ILE A 73 -7.94 9.40 -7.68
CA ILE A 73 -8.63 8.90 -8.86
C ILE A 73 -8.42 9.88 -10.01
N ASP A 74 -8.02 9.35 -11.16
CA ASP A 74 -7.89 10.14 -12.40
C ASP A 74 -9.27 10.39 -13.04
N CYS A 75 -9.65 11.66 -13.13
CA CYS A 75 -10.91 12.13 -13.71
C CYS A 75 -10.70 12.91 -15.02
N THR A 76 -9.70 12.51 -15.83
CA THR A 76 -9.46 13.11 -17.16
C THR A 76 -10.41 12.59 -18.25
N GLY A 77 -10.61 13.37 -19.32
CA GLY A 77 -11.56 13.05 -20.40
C GLY A 77 -11.27 11.77 -21.19
N SER A 78 -10.05 11.24 -21.14
CA SER A 78 -9.67 9.95 -21.75
C SER A 78 -10.41 8.76 -21.15
N ASN A 79 -10.91 8.89 -19.92
CA ASN A 79 -11.72 7.87 -19.25
C ASN A 79 -13.12 7.70 -19.84
N GLY A 80 -13.55 8.60 -20.72
CA GLY A 80 -14.90 8.65 -21.25
C GLY A 80 -15.95 9.11 -20.23
N VAL A 81 -17.19 9.27 -20.69
CA VAL A 81 -18.31 9.68 -19.83
C VAL A 81 -18.74 8.50 -18.95
N ALA A 82 -18.88 8.71 -17.64
CA ALA A 82 -19.18 7.65 -16.66
C ALA A 82 -20.47 6.86 -16.93
N SER A 83 -21.40 7.41 -17.73
CA SER A 83 -22.62 6.71 -18.16
C SER A 83 -22.40 5.70 -19.30
N TYR A 84 -21.24 5.71 -19.96
CA TYR A 84 -20.94 4.83 -21.07
C TYR A 84 -20.30 3.55 -20.58
N VAL A 85 -20.79 2.40 -21.07
CA VAL A 85 -20.34 1.06 -20.67
C VAL A 85 -18.83 0.82 -20.83
N HIS A 86 -18.17 1.55 -21.73
CA HIS A 86 -16.73 1.47 -21.98
C HIS A 86 -15.88 2.43 -21.13
N SER A 87 -16.51 3.30 -20.35
CA SER A 87 -15.79 4.22 -19.48
C SER A 87 -15.12 3.45 -18.34
N LEU A 88 -13.91 3.88 -17.96
CA LEU A 88 -13.23 3.36 -16.77
C LEU A 88 -13.98 3.71 -15.48
N HIS A 89 -14.84 4.73 -15.53
CA HIS A 89 -15.75 5.15 -14.45
C HIS A 89 -17.13 4.50 -14.51
N TYR A 90 -17.42 3.65 -15.50
CA TYR A 90 -18.71 3.01 -15.62
C TYR A 90 -18.97 2.09 -14.42
N ASN A 91 -19.99 2.43 -13.62
CA ASN A 91 -20.30 1.76 -12.38
C ASN A 91 -21.79 1.43 -12.31
N THR A 92 -22.12 0.18 -12.02
CA THR A 92 -23.50 -0.28 -11.81
C THR A 92 -23.62 -1.02 -10.47
N PRO A 93 -24.85 -1.22 -9.94
CA PRO A 93 -25.04 -1.98 -8.70
C PRO A 93 -24.49 -3.42 -8.75
N THR A 94 -24.39 -4.02 -9.94
CA THR A 94 -23.93 -5.40 -10.13
C THR A 94 -22.50 -5.47 -10.69
N GLN A 95 -21.98 -4.38 -11.26
CA GLN A 95 -20.67 -4.33 -11.87
C GLN A 95 -19.93 -3.06 -11.44
N PRO A 96 -18.99 -3.18 -10.49
CA PRO A 96 -18.17 -2.05 -10.08
C PRO A 96 -17.24 -1.58 -11.20
N SER A 97 -16.95 -0.28 -11.22
CA SER A 97 -15.98 0.29 -12.16
C SER A 97 -14.59 -0.29 -12.00
N GLN A 98 -13.72 -0.10 -12.98
CA GLN A 98 -12.35 -0.61 -12.89
C GLN A 98 -11.61 0.02 -11.70
N TYR A 99 -11.77 1.33 -11.49
CA TYR A 99 -11.25 2.01 -10.30
C TYR A 99 -11.82 1.42 -9.01
N ALA A 100 -13.14 1.19 -8.93
CA ALA A 100 -13.76 0.61 -7.74
C ALA A 100 -13.19 -0.78 -7.44
N ARG A 101 -13.02 -1.64 -8.45
CA ARG A 101 -12.42 -2.97 -8.29
C ARG A 101 -10.98 -2.90 -7.79
N SER A 102 -10.17 -1.98 -8.33
CA SER A 102 -8.79 -1.76 -7.89
C SER A 102 -8.73 -1.30 -6.44
N ILE A 103 -9.55 -0.32 -6.06
CA ILE A 103 -9.61 0.20 -4.69
C ILE A 103 -10.07 -0.88 -3.71
N MET A 104 -11.11 -1.65 -4.06
CA MET A 104 -11.58 -2.76 -3.24
C MET A 104 -10.51 -3.84 -3.05
N SER A 105 -9.78 -4.18 -4.12
CA SER A 105 -8.71 -5.18 -4.05
C SER A 105 -7.57 -4.71 -3.14
N VAL A 106 -7.13 -3.46 -3.26
CA VAL A 106 -6.07 -2.89 -2.40
C VAL A 106 -6.58 -2.73 -0.96
N GLY A 107 -7.80 -2.24 -0.79
CA GLY A 107 -8.45 -2.10 0.51
C GLY A 107 -8.60 -3.43 1.24
N SER A 108 -8.94 -4.52 0.54
CA SER A 108 -9.07 -5.85 1.16
C SER A 108 -7.76 -6.42 1.71
N VAL A 109 -6.62 -5.96 1.19
CA VAL A 109 -5.30 -6.32 1.69
C VAL A 109 -4.97 -5.59 2.99
N LEU A 110 -5.42 -4.34 3.10
CA LEU A 110 -5.17 -3.48 4.26
C LEU A 110 -6.27 -3.59 5.33
N ALA A 111 -7.39 -4.24 5.01
CA ALA A 111 -8.47 -4.50 5.95
C ALA A 111 -8.02 -5.50 7.04
N PRO A 112 -8.46 -5.31 8.31
CA PRO A 112 -8.07 -6.15 9.44
C PRO A 112 -8.42 -7.64 9.28
#